data_AF-A0A518KDX4-F1
#
_entry.id   AF-A0A518KDX4-F1
#
_cell.length_a   1.000
_cell.length_b   1.000
_cell.length_c   1.000
_cell.angle_alpha   90.00
_cell.angle_beta   90.00
_cell.angle_gamma   90.00
#
_symmetry.space_group_name_H-M   'P 1'
#
loop_
_entity.id
_entity.type
_entity.pdbx_description
1 polymer ?
#
loop_
_entity_poly.entity_id
_entity_poly.type
_entity_poly.pdbx_seq_one_letter_code
_entity_poly.pdbx_strand_id
1 'polypeptide(L)'
;MSKKTNKLNPAVGLGCATLFALPFAGVGVFMAWSLASILWLSWSAASWVEVPATITSVELQRTGDKKNSLRVVADYRYEYAGQAYESDRVGLSTMADNFGSYHRRLHDRLHAAWKAEKTVDCFVDPNDPTQALLDRRLRPVVVVYHVPFVLAFGGVGFGIIAAALYGMRKARRDDVISADSPDKPWLLRDEWREGVQREGNKEFYGVAFFAVLWNSIALPFAAIFLMSDDKKPWWLYLIVAIFPAVGVGFIGWLVKHWLRRRKYGASTLRLATMPGVVGGKLAGVILAPEAVRAADAVRVSLTCTRVVRRGKNSTTEVLWQDERDIAKFLDAGEPGSFGVPITFTIPSHAQPTDDDKRVAWTLKAMAELPGIDYAASFEVPVFRTEDSQENIDVELTALSEYESDKPLEALLAAEGILVEPQAALGSIRYFAPAGRHLGMAIPLTIMTLIVGGASLGLLWNSVWLIGGASLLVTLVMIAATLHTWLAESELIVADDHWTTRQAWRGLAGSPRTFETQYVRAIELRTTSTSQSGNNVQRYQDVVARLLGEPKPVKLLGSLRSAAAARKLVLDLRQRAGLNDLQELAADDRR
;
A
#
# COMPACT_ATOMS: atom_id res chain seq x y z
N MET A 1 41.47 2.26 2.80
CA MET A 1 41.06 1.44 1.64
C MET A 1 39.54 1.41 1.57
N SER A 2 38.95 2.30 0.77
CA SER A 2 37.50 2.33 0.53
C SER A 2 37.12 1.15 -0.38
N LYS A 3 36.29 0.24 0.12
CA LYS A 3 35.70 -0.84 -0.70
C LYS A 3 34.80 -0.17 -1.75
N LYS A 4 35.33 0.04 -2.96
CA LYS A 4 34.51 0.24 -4.16
C LYS A 4 33.65 -1.01 -4.33
N THR A 5 32.42 -0.97 -3.84
CA THR A 5 31.40 -1.94 -4.23
C THR A 5 31.23 -1.79 -5.73
N ASN A 6 31.57 -2.84 -6.49
CA ASN A 6 31.27 -2.93 -7.93
C ASN A 6 29.76 -2.71 -8.12
N LYS A 7 29.37 -1.47 -8.43
CA LYS A 7 28.00 -1.17 -8.84
C LYS A 7 27.80 -1.89 -10.18
N LEU A 8 26.90 -2.87 -10.22
CA LEU A 8 26.39 -3.36 -11.49
C LEU A 8 25.77 -2.15 -12.20
N ASN A 9 26.22 -1.88 -13.43
CA ASN A 9 25.70 -0.79 -14.23
C ASN A 9 24.16 -0.93 -14.30
N PRO A 10 23.37 0.09 -13.94
CA PRO A 10 21.92 0.02 -13.96
C PRO A 10 21.38 -0.45 -15.32
N ALA A 11 22.07 -0.13 -16.41
CA ALA A 11 21.77 -0.63 -17.75
C ALA A 11 21.83 -2.17 -17.87
N VAL A 12 22.75 -2.83 -17.15
CA VAL A 12 22.86 -4.29 -17.09
C VAL A 12 21.68 -4.88 -16.31
N GLY A 13 21.30 -4.27 -15.18
CA GLY A 13 20.12 -4.69 -14.40
C GLY A 13 18.80 -4.55 -15.16
N LEU A 14 18.63 -3.44 -15.89
CA LEU A 14 17.48 -3.17 -16.76
C LEU A 14 17.44 -4.10 -17.98
N GLY A 15 18.61 -4.44 -18.56
CA GLY A 15 18.75 -5.44 -19.62
C GLY A 15 18.31 -6.84 -19.17
N CYS A 16 18.74 -7.27 -17.98
CA CYS A 16 18.31 -8.55 -17.39
C CYS A 16 16.80 -8.61 -17.13
N ALA A 17 16.19 -7.51 -16.67
CA ALA A 17 14.75 -7.43 -16.47
C ALA A 17 13.97 -7.56 -17.80
N THR A 18 14.50 -6.98 -18.87
CA THR A 18 13.92 -7.10 -20.22
C THR A 18 14.00 -8.54 -20.73
N LEU A 19 15.15 -9.20 -20.59
CA LEU A 19 15.34 -10.61 -20.95
C LEU A 19 14.42 -11.54 -20.13
N PHE A 20 14.24 -11.25 -18.84
CA PHE A 20 13.31 -12.00 -17.99
C PHE A 20 11.85 -11.81 -18.40
N ALA A 21 11.46 -10.63 -18.89
CA ALA A 21 10.09 -10.32 -19.28
C ALA A 21 9.70 -10.85 -20.68
N LEU A 22 10.67 -11.09 -21.56
CA LEU A 22 10.44 -11.54 -22.94
C LEU A 22 9.60 -12.84 -23.05
N PRO A 23 9.88 -13.92 -22.29
CA PRO A 23 9.04 -15.12 -22.33
C PRO A 23 7.58 -14.84 -21.95
N PHE A 24 7.34 -14.00 -20.94
CA PHE A 24 5.99 -13.63 -20.53
C PHE A 24 5.27 -12.84 -21.62
N ALA A 25 5.93 -11.85 -22.22
CA ALA A 25 5.37 -11.11 -23.36
C ALA A 25 5.09 -12.04 -24.55
N GLY A 26 6.00 -12.98 -24.85
CA GLY A 26 5.83 -13.98 -25.90
C GLY A 26 4.62 -14.89 -25.68
N VAL A 27 4.42 -15.39 -24.46
CA VAL A 27 3.22 -16.15 -24.10
C VAL A 27 1.97 -15.30 -24.28
N GLY A 28 1.99 -14.03 -23.83
CA GLY A 28 0.87 -13.11 -24.02
C GLY A 28 0.51 -12.90 -25.49
N VAL A 29 1.50 -12.68 -26.36
CA VAL A 29 1.32 -12.53 -27.81
C VAL A 29 0.77 -13.81 -28.45
N PHE A 30 1.35 -14.96 -28.11
CA PHE A 30 0.88 -16.26 -28.62
C PHE A 30 -0.58 -16.52 -28.22
N MET A 31 -0.93 -16.25 -26.95
CA MET A 31 -2.29 -16.44 -26.45
C MET A 31 -3.27 -15.43 -27.06
N ALA A 32 -2.82 -14.20 -27.34
CA ALA A 32 -3.63 -13.19 -28.03
C ALA A 32 -3.89 -13.60 -29.48
N TRP A 33 -2.87 -14.10 -30.18
CA TRP A 33 -2.99 -14.65 -31.54
C TRP A 33 -3.89 -15.88 -31.57
N SER A 34 -3.74 -16.83 -30.64
CA SER A 34 -4.61 -17.99 -30.48
C SER A 34 -6.07 -17.57 -30.27
N LEU A 35 -6.33 -16.62 -29.36
CA LEU A 35 -7.68 -16.11 -29.13
C LEU A 35 -8.23 -15.39 -30.37
N ALA A 36 -7.44 -14.52 -31.00
CA ALA A 36 -7.85 -13.79 -32.20
C ALA A 36 -8.16 -14.74 -33.36
N SER A 37 -7.36 -15.79 -33.57
CA SER A 37 -7.62 -16.80 -34.60
C SER A 37 -8.90 -17.59 -34.36
N ILE A 38 -9.19 -17.97 -33.10
CA ILE A 38 -10.46 -18.63 -32.74
C ILE A 38 -11.65 -17.71 -33.00
N LEU A 39 -11.57 -16.44 -32.58
CA LEU A 39 -12.64 -15.46 -32.77
C LEU A 39 -12.85 -15.13 -34.26
N TRP A 40 -11.76 -14.98 -35.00
CA TRP A 40 -11.79 -14.74 -36.44
C TRP A 40 -12.45 -15.90 -37.18
N LEU A 41 -12.02 -17.14 -36.89
CA LEU A 41 -12.61 -18.34 -37.50
C LEU A 41 -14.07 -18.53 -37.09
N SER A 42 -14.43 -18.23 -35.84
CA SER A 42 -15.82 -18.28 -35.40
C SER A 42 -16.70 -17.27 -36.15
N TRP A 43 -16.14 -16.09 -36.45
CA TRP A 43 -16.84 -15.05 -37.19
C TRP A 43 -16.95 -15.40 -38.68
N SER A 44 -15.89 -15.90 -39.31
CA SER A 44 -15.94 -16.35 -40.71
C SER A 44 -16.86 -17.56 -40.89
N ALA A 45 -16.80 -18.54 -39.98
CA ALA A 45 -17.64 -19.73 -40.01
C ALA A 45 -19.13 -19.47 -39.74
N ALA A 46 -19.49 -18.26 -39.32
CA ALA A 46 -20.88 -17.87 -39.16
C ALA A 46 -21.64 -17.85 -40.51
N SER A 47 -20.95 -17.51 -41.61
CA SER A 47 -21.51 -17.45 -42.95
C SER A 47 -21.19 -18.67 -43.83
N TRP A 48 -20.54 -19.71 -43.29
CA TRP A 48 -20.20 -20.92 -44.03
C TRP A 48 -21.43 -21.76 -44.35
N VAL A 49 -21.37 -22.48 -45.48
CA VAL A 49 -22.49 -23.27 -46.02
C VAL A 49 -22.52 -24.64 -45.36
N GLU A 50 -23.72 -25.08 -44.96
CA GLU A 50 -23.94 -26.39 -44.33
C GLU A 50 -24.12 -27.48 -45.39
N VAL A 51 -23.31 -28.53 -45.31
CA VAL A 51 -23.22 -29.63 -46.30
C VAL A 51 -23.13 -30.96 -45.54
N PRO A 52 -23.75 -32.05 -46.04
CA PRO A 52 -23.59 -33.36 -45.44
C PRO A 52 -22.16 -33.90 -45.65
N ALA A 53 -21.53 -34.37 -44.57
CA ALA A 53 -20.23 -35.02 -44.56
C ALA A 53 -20.30 -36.44 -44.03
N THR A 54 -19.48 -37.33 -44.57
CA THR A 54 -19.31 -38.71 -44.10
C THR A 54 -18.02 -38.82 -43.31
N ILE A 55 -18.11 -39.24 -42.05
CA ILE A 55 -16.96 -39.46 -41.18
C ILE A 55 -16.25 -40.73 -41.62
N THR A 56 -14.92 -40.69 -41.76
CA THR A 56 -14.08 -41.86 -42.08
C THR A 56 -13.40 -42.43 -40.83
N SER A 57 -12.98 -41.56 -39.90
CA SER A 57 -12.37 -41.94 -38.62
C SER A 57 -12.80 -40.97 -37.51
N VAL A 58 -12.94 -41.46 -36.28
CA VAL A 58 -13.19 -40.61 -35.11
C VAL A 58 -12.60 -41.23 -33.85
N GLU A 59 -11.78 -40.46 -33.14
CA GLU A 59 -11.09 -40.88 -31.93
C GLU A 59 -11.14 -39.81 -30.83
N LEU A 60 -11.22 -40.27 -29.58
CA LEU A 60 -11.05 -39.41 -28.40
C LEU A 60 -9.64 -39.58 -27.82
N GLN A 61 -8.75 -38.67 -28.17
CA GLN A 61 -7.38 -38.66 -27.67
C GLN A 61 -7.31 -38.08 -26.26
N ARG A 62 -6.42 -38.64 -25.43
CA ARG A 62 -6.14 -38.15 -24.06
C ARG A 62 -4.68 -37.71 -23.97
N THR A 63 -4.43 -36.55 -23.38
CA THR A 63 -3.09 -35.95 -23.30
C THR A 63 -2.77 -35.50 -21.87
N GLY A 64 -1.49 -35.62 -21.46
CA GLY A 64 -0.95 -35.15 -20.17
C GLY A 64 -0.76 -36.24 -19.09
N ASP A 65 0.10 -35.97 -18.10
CA ASP A 65 0.52 -36.90 -17.03
C ASP A 65 -0.65 -37.50 -16.22
N LYS A 66 -1.73 -36.74 -16.05
CA LYS A 66 -2.95 -37.20 -15.34
C LYS A 66 -4.08 -37.65 -16.27
N LYS A 67 -3.87 -37.71 -17.60
CA LYS A 67 -4.86 -38.09 -18.63
C LYS A 67 -6.21 -37.34 -18.61
N ASN A 68 -6.25 -36.14 -18.00
CA ASN A 68 -7.50 -35.38 -17.84
C ASN A 68 -7.83 -34.47 -19.03
N SER A 69 -6.87 -34.15 -19.90
CA SER A 69 -7.13 -33.34 -21.10
C SER A 69 -7.54 -34.25 -22.26
N LEU A 70 -8.62 -33.87 -22.93
CA LEU A 70 -9.24 -34.60 -24.01
C LEU A 70 -9.19 -33.79 -25.32
N ARG A 71 -9.14 -34.50 -26.44
CA ARG A 71 -9.31 -33.92 -27.77
C ARG A 71 -10.06 -34.90 -28.67
N VAL A 72 -11.08 -34.43 -29.37
CA VAL A 72 -11.71 -35.19 -30.46
C VAL A 72 -10.91 -34.96 -31.74
N VAL A 73 -10.51 -36.05 -32.40
CA VAL A 73 -9.89 -36.04 -33.74
C VAL A 73 -10.80 -36.84 -34.65
N ALA A 74 -11.14 -36.30 -35.82
CA ALA A 74 -11.98 -37.01 -36.78
C ALA A 74 -11.60 -36.61 -38.21
N ASP A 75 -11.56 -37.59 -39.09
CA ASP A 75 -11.37 -37.42 -40.53
C ASP A 75 -12.73 -37.58 -41.21
N TYR A 76 -13.03 -36.74 -42.20
CA TYR A 76 -14.31 -36.77 -42.91
C TYR A 76 -14.19 -36.29 -44.35
N ARG A 77 -15.11 -36.78 -45.18
CA ARG A 77 -15.23 -36.44 -46.60
C ARG A 77 -16.57 -35.76 -46.87
N TYR A 78 -16.58 -34.74 -47.71
CA TYR A 78 -17.77 -34.00 -48.11
C TYR A 78 -17.71 -33.63 -49.59
N GLU A 79 -18.85 -33.24 -50.16
CA GLU A 79 -18.95 -32.80 -51.55
C GLU A 79 -19.47 -31.38 -51.60
N TYR A 80 -18.71 -30.48 -52.25
CA TYR A 80 -19.11 -29.09 -52.45
C TYR A 80 -18.98 -28.74 -53.92
N ALA A 81 -20.05 -28.18 -54.50
CA ALA A 81 -20.12 -27.81 -55.92
C ALA A 81 -19.71 -28.94 -56.89
N GLY A 82 -20.03 -30.19 -56.58
CA GLY A 82 -19.71 -31.36 -57.42
C GLY A 82 -18.28 -31.89 -57.30
N GLN A 83 -17.48 -31.34 -56.37
CA GLN A 83 -16.13 -31.80 -56.07
C GLN A 83 -16.05 -32.39 -54.66
N ALA A 84 -15.33 -33.51 -54.54
CA ALA A 84 -15.11 -34.16 -53.26
C ALA A 84 -13.88 -33.59 -52.54
N TYR A 85 -14.02 -33.31 -51.25
CA TYR A 85 -12.99 -32.77 -50.38
C TYR A 85 -12.87 -33.61 -49.10
N GLU A 86 -11.71 -33.55 -48.46
CA GLU A 86 -11.42 -34.21 -47.18
C GLU A 86 -10.91 -33.18 -46.17
N SER A 87 -11.25 -33.36 -44.89
CA SER A 87 -10.76 -32.50 -43.81
C SER A 87 -10.70 -33.29 -42.49
N ASP A 88 -9.83 -32.83 -41.59
CA ASP A 88 -9.63 -33.38 -40.24
C ASP A 88 -10.06 -32.38 -39.13
N ARG A 89 -10.54 -31.20 -39.53
CA ARG A 89 -10.79 -30.11 -38.58
C ARG A 89 -12.17 -30.24 -37.95
N VAL A 90 -12.19 -30.70 -36.71
CA VAL A 90 -13.42 -30.94 -35.96
C VAL A 90 -14.09 -29.65 -35.49
N GLY A 91 -13.34 -28.66 -35.02
CA GLY A 91 -13.92 -27.41 -34.50
C GLY A 91 -12.96 -26.23 -34.48
N LEU A 92 -13.41 -25.14 -33.85
CA LEU A 92 -12.69 -23.86 -33.86
C LEU A 92 -11.29 -23.94 -33.22
N SER A 93 -11.12 -24.77 -32.20
CA SER A 93 -9.83 -25.04 -31.54
C SER A 93 -9.46 -26.51 -31.66
N THR A 94 -8.20 -26.77 -32.01
CA THR A 94 -7.62 -28.12 -32.17
C THR A 94 -6.80 -28.57 -30.96
N MET A 95 -6.81 -27.78 -29.88
CA MET A 95 -6.03 -28.04 -28.68
C MET A 95 -6.78 -28.97 -27.72
N ALA A 96 -6.04 -29.88 -27.06
CA ALA A 96 -6.61 -30.73 -26.02
C ALA A 96 -6.90 -29.89 -24.76
N ASP A 97 -8.03 -30.16 -24.11
CA ASP A 97 -8.43 -29.46 -22.89
C ASP A 97 -9.28 -30.34 -21.97
N ASN A 98 -9.45 -29.90 -20.72
CA ASN A 98 -10.25 -30.56 -19.70
C ASN A 98 -11.51 -29.76 -19.32
N PHE A 99 -12.01 -28.90 -20.22
CA PHE A 99 -13.12 -28.00 -19.91
C PHE A 99 -14.47 -28.69 -20.09
N GLY A 100 -14.96 -29.24 -18.97
CA GLY A 100 -16.28 -29.88 -18.89
C GLY A 100 -16.39 -31.14 -19.75
N SER A 101 -17.59 -31.40 -20.24
CA SER A 101 -17.92 -32.63 -20.98
C SER A 101 -18.03 -32.44 -22.52
N TYR A 102 -17.55 -31.31 -23.05
CA TYR A 102 -17.62 -30.97 -24.49
C TYR A 102 -17.03 -32.08 -25.39
N HIS A 103 -15.76 -32.45 -25.18
CA HIS A 103 -15.08 -33.43 -26.02
C HIS A 103 -15.74 -34.81 -25.97
N ARG A 104 -16.23 -35.23 -24.79
CA ARG A 104 -16.98 -36.50 -24.66
C ARG A 104 -18.29 -36.46 -25.45
N ARG A 105 -19.12 -35.43 -25.26
CA ARG A 105 -20.40 -35.30 -25.98
C ARG A 105 -20.21 -35.19 -27.49
N LEU A 106 -19.20 -34.45 -27.93
CA LEU A 106 -18.92 -34.29 -29.37
C LEU A 106 -18.44 -35.61 -29.96
N HIS A 107 -17.51 -36.30 -29.30
CA HIS A 107 -17.08 -37.63 -29.69
C HIS A 107 -18.27 -38.60 -29.75
N ASP A 108 -19.10 -38.67 -28.72
CA ASP A 108 -20.23 -39.61 -28.68
C ASP A 108 -21.22 -39.36 -29.82
N ARG A 109 -21.48 -38.08 -30.16
CA ARG A 109 -22.30 -37.69 -31.32
C ARG A 109 -21.69 -38.15 -32.64
N LEU A 110 -20.40 -37.85 -32.85
CA LEU A 110 -19.71 -38.16 -34.11
C LEU A 110 -19.48 -39.68 -34.27
N HIS A 111 -19.10 -40.38 -33.20
CA HIS A 111 -18.91 -41.82 -33.17
C HIS A 111 -20.23 -42.58 -33.39
N ALA A 112 -21.36 -42.07 -32.87
CA ALA A 112 -22.67 -42.65 -33.15
C ALA A 112 -23.05 -42.51 -34.63
N ALA A 113 -22.76 -41.36 -35.25
CA ALA A 113 -23.02 -41.14 -36.68
C ALA A 113 -22.12 -42.01 -37.57
N TRP A 114 -20.82 -42.08 -37.25
CA TRP A 114 -19.85 -42.95 -37.92
C TRP A 114 -20.26 -44.42 -37.88
N LYS A 115 -20.62 -44.94 -36.69
CA LYS A 115 -21.07 -46.33 -36.52
C LYS A 115 -22.38 -46.65 -37.25
N ALA A 116 -23.24 -45.65 -37.42
CA ALA A 116 -24.53 -45.80 -38.11
C ALA A 116 -24.44 -45.50 -39.62
N GLU A 117 -23.24 -45.22 -40.15
CA GLU A 117 -23.00 -44.81 -41.55
C GLU A 117 -23.89 -43.61 -41.96
N LYS A 118 -24.16 -42.71 -41.02
CA LYS A 118 -24.96 -41.50 -41.24
C LYS A 118 -24.06 -40.30 -41.51
N THR A 119 -24.53 -39.42 -42.39
CA THR A 119 -23.89 -38.13 -42.62
C THR A 119 -24.08 -37.21 -41.42
N VAL A 120 -23.10 -36.34 -41.19
CA VAL A 120 -23.14 -35.25 -40.21
C VAL A 120 -23.01 -33.91 -40.92
N ASP A 121 -23.56 -32.86 -40.33
CA ASP A 121 -23.44 -31.53 -40.90
C ASP A 121 -21.99 -31.02 -40.77
N CYS A 122 -21.38 -30.64 -41.89
CA CYS A 122 -20.14 -29.88 -41.93
C CYS A 122 -20.41 -28.48 -42.48
N PHE A 123 -19.63 -27.50 -42.02
CA PHE A 123 -19.69 -26.13 -42.49
C PHE A 123 -18.48 -25.89 -43.39
N VAL A 124 -18.70 -25.52 -44.65
CA VAL A 124 -17.67 -25.32 -45.67
C VAL A 124 -17.53 -23.85 -46.01
N ASP A 125 -16.31 -23.33 -46.12
CA ASP A 125 -16.08 -21.97 -46.59
C ASP A 125 -16.38 -21.86 -48.09
N PRO A 126 -17.36 -21.02 -48.52
CA PRO A 126 -17.68 -20.87 -49.93
C PRO A 126 -16.54 -20.23 -50.75
N ASN A 127 -15.63 -19.49 -50.10
CA ASN A 127 -14.49 -18.86 -50.76
C ASN A 127 -13.25 -19.76 -50.81
N ASP A 128 -13.16 -20.75 -49.91
CA ASP A 128 -12.09 -21.73 -49.86
C ASP A 128 -12.65 -23.11 -49.43
N PRO A 129 -13.18 -23.90 -50.39
CA PRO A 129 -13.83 -25.18 -50.08
C PRO A 129 -12.92 -26.24 -49.47
N THR A 130 -11.62 -26.00 -49.34
CA THR A 130 -10.70 -26.89 -48.61
C THR A 130 -10.84 -26.76 -47.09
N GLN A 131 -11.44 -25.67 -46.61
CA GLN A 131 -11.68 -25.41 -45.20
C GLN A 131 -13.10 -25.80 -44.81
N ALA A 132 -13.20 -26.76 -43.90
CA ALA A 132 -14.47 -27.18 -43.30
C ALA A 132 -14.36 -27.39 -41.79
N LEU A 133 -15.51 -27.38 -41.10
CA LEU A 133 -15.65 -27.58 -39.66
C LEU A 133 -16.87 -28.47 -39.34
N LEU A 134 -16.72 -29.44 -38.43
CA LEU A 134 -17.86 -30.24 -37.91
C LEU A 134 -18.61 -29.56 -36.74
N ASP A 135 -17.96 -28.65 -36.03
CA ASP A 135 -18.55 -27.86 -34.95
C ASP A 135 -18.00 -26.42 -34.94
N ARG A 136 -18.83 -25.48 -35.39
CA ARG A 136 -18.52 -24.03 -35.40
C ARG A 136 -18.89 -23.30 -34.10
N ARG A 137 -19.31 -24.00 -33.04
CA ARG A 137 -19.76 -23.35 -31.79
C ARG A 137 -18.59 -22.78 -31.01
N LEU A 138 -18.62 -21.47 -30.77
CA LEU A 138 -17.69 -20.81 -29.86
C LEU A 138 -17.92 -21.29 -28.43
N ARG A 139 -16.88 -21.84 -27.80
CA ARG A 139 -16.91 -22.30 -26.41
C ARG A 139 -16.52 -21.15 -25.48
N PRO A 140 -17.44 -20.57 -24.68
CA PRO A 140 -17.12 -19.40 -23.84
C PRO A 140 -16.01 -19.69 -22.84
N VAL A 141 -15.95 -20.92 -22.31
CA VAL A 141 -14.89 -21.36 -21.38
C VAL A 141 -13.49 -21.25 -21.99
N VAL A 142 -13.33 -21.50 -23.30
CA VAL A 142 -12.04 -21.39 -24.00
C VAL A 142 -11.65 -19.91 -24.11
N VAL A 143 -12.59 -19.03 -24.43
CA VAL A 143 -12.35 -17.58 -24.48
C VAL A 143 -11.93 -17.06 -23.11
N VAL A 144 -12.70 -17.38 -22.06
CA VAL A 144 -12.42 -17.00 -20.67
C VAL A 144 -11.05 -17.53 -20.22
N TYR A 145 -10.67 -18.74 -20.62
CA TYR A 145 -9.35 -19.31 -20.31
C TYR A 145 -8.19 -18.51 -20.93
N HIS A 146 -8.35 -17.90 -22.12
CA HIS A 146 -7.27 -17.13 -22.75
C HIS A 146 -7.06 -15.74 -22.12
N VAL A 147 -8.14 -15.10 -21.65
CA VAL A 147 -8.11 -13.75 -21.05
C VAL A 147 -7.00 -13.54 -19.99
N PRO A 148 -6.82 -14.40 -18.97
CA PRO A 148 -5.78 -14.20 -17.96
C PRO A 148 -4.39 -14.20 -18.59
N PHE A 149 -4.13 -15.07 -19.57
CA PHE A 149 -2.82 -15.13 -20.21
C PHE A 149 -2.55 -13.90 -21.07
N VAL A 150 -3.55 -13.43 -21.83
CA VAL A 150 -3.40 -12.21 -22.64
C VAL A 150 -3.17 -10.98 -21.76
N LEU A 151 -4.02 -10.78 -20.75
CA LEU A 151 -3.97 -9.57 -19.91
C LEU A 151 -2.83 -9.61 -18.89
N ALA A 152 -2.65 -10.71 -18.16
CA ALA A 152 -1.62 -10.80 -17.14
C ALA A 152 -0.23 -10.95 -17.77
N PHE A 153 0.00 -11.97 -18.61
CA PHE A 153 1.34 -12.21 -19.16
C PHE A 153 1.71 -11.17 -20.20
N GLY A 154 0.78 -10.80 -21.09
CA GLY A 154 0.98 -9.71 -22.03
C GLY A 154 1.18 -8.36 -21.34
N GLY A 155 0.26 -7.96 -20.46
CA GLY A 155 0.32 -6.68 -19.76
C GLY A 155 1.54 -6.53 -18.85
N VAL A 156 1.88 -7.56 -18.06
CA VAL A 156 3.07 -7.55 -17.20
C VAL A 156 4.35 -7.58 -18.04
N GLY A 157 4.41 -8.45 -19.06
CA GLY A 157 5.58 -8.58 -19.93
C GLY A 157 5.91 -7.26 -20.65
N PHE A 158 4.94 -6.69 -21.36
CA PHE A 158 5.13 -5.40 -22.04
C PHE A 158 5.32 -4.24 -21.06
N GLY A 159 4.66 -4.27 -19.90
CA GLY A 159 4.82 -3.27 -18.85
C GLY A 159 6.25 -3.22 -18.29
N ILE A 160 6.86 -4.38 -18.00
CA ILE A 160 8.25 -4.46 -17.54
C ILE A 160 9.20 -3.99 -18.63
N ILE A 161 8.99 -4.39 -19.89
CA ILE A 161 9.82 -3.96 -21.02
C ILE A 161 9.74 -2.43 -21.19
N ALA A 162 8.55 -1.85 -21.19
CA ALA A 162 8.34 -0.40 -21.30
C ALA A 162 9.01 0.35 -20.13
N ALA A 163 8.85 -0.14 -18.89
CA ALA A 163 9.49 0.44 -17.72
C ALA A 163 11.02 0.33 -17.79
N ALA A 164 11.57 -0.77 -18.30
CA ALA A 164 13.00 -0.96 -18.48
C ALA A 164 13.57 -0.02 -19.54
N LEU A 165 12.90 0.10 -20.70
CA LEU A 165 13.28 1.03 -21.77
C LEU A 165 13.24 2.50 -21.30
N TYR A 166 12.19 2.88 -20.56
CA TYR A 166 12.09 4.20 -19.95
C TYR A 166 13.21 4.43 -18.92
N GLY A 167 13.47 3.45 -18.05
CA GLY A 167 14.54 3.51 -17.05
C GLY A 167 15.92 3.66 -17.67
N MET A 168 16.21 2.97 -18.79
CA MET A 168 17.49 3.10 -19.50
C MET A 168 17.66 4.50 -20.13
N ARG A 169 16.61 5.06 -20.74
CA ARG A 169 16.64 6.42 -21.28
C ARG A 169 16.87 7.45 -20.17
N LYS A 170 16.20 7.26 -19.03
CA LYS A 170 16.37 8.11 -17.85
C LYS A 170 17.78 8.01 -17.29
N ALA A 171 18.31 6.80 -17.07
CA ALA A 171 19.66 6.58 -16.56
C ALA A 171 20.73 7.26 -17.44
N ARG A 172 20.61 7.13 -18.77
CA ARG A 172 21.53 7.81 -19.70
C ARG A 172 21.49 9.34 -19.58
N ARG A 173 20.30 9.90 -19.33
CA ARG A 173 20.15 11.33 -19.11
C ARG A 173 20.74 11.76 -17.77
N ASP A 174 20.48 10.97 -16.72
CA ASP A 174 20.97 11.21 -15.37
C ASP A 174 22.51 11.11 -15.32
N ASP A 175 23.14 10.23 -16.12
CA ASP A 175 24.60 10.14 -16.29
C ASP A 175 25.19 11.44 -16.87
N VAL A 176 24.54 12.04 -17.86
CA VAL A 176 24.97 13.32 -18.47
C VAL A 176 24.90 14.45 -17.45
N ILE A 177 23.79 14.56 -16.71
CA ILE A 177 23.60 15.63 -15.72
C ILE A 177 24.53 15.45 -14.51
N SER A 178 24.78 14.20 -14.10
CA SER A 178 25.73 13.89 -13.03
C SER A 178 27.16 14.33 -13.38
N ALA A 179 27.54 14.24 -14.66
CA ALA A 179 28.82 14.72 -15.15
C ALA A 179 28.91 16.26 -15.14
N ASP A 180 27.81 16.96 -15.40
CA ASP A 180 27.76 18.44 -15.44
C ASP A 180 27.70 19.09 -14.05
N SER A 181 27.19 18.41 -13.01
CA SER A 181 27.03 19.00 -11.66
C SER A 181 27.04 17.95 -10.53
N PRO A 182 28.21 17.41 -10.16
CA PRO A 182 28.33 16.35 -9.15
C PRO A 182 27.89 16.78 -7.73
N ASP A 183 28.03 18.07 -7.39
CA ASP A 183 27.75 18.58 -6.05
C ASP A 183 26.25 18.84 -5.78
N LYS A 184 25.38 18.67 -6.79
CA LYS A 184 23.94 18.95 -6.71
C LYS A 184 23.11 17.75 -7.15
N PRO A 185 23.17 16.60 -6.44
CA PRO A 185 22.52 15.35 -6.85
C PRO A 185 20.99 15.47 -6.96
N TRP A 186 20.37 16.44 -6.28
CA TRP A 186 18.93 16.70 -6.43
C TRP A 186 18.53 17.23 -7.80
N LEU A 187 19.45 17.83 -8.57
CA LEU A 187 19.15 18.29 -9.93
C LEU A 187 18.92 17.13 -10.91
N LEU A 188 19.30 15.89 -10.58
CA LEU A 188 19.05 14.73 -11.44
C LEU A 188 17.55 14.50 -11.69
N ARG A 189 16.73 14.80 -10.68
CA ARG A 189 15.28 14.66 -10.78
C ARG A 189 14.64 15.95 -11.32
N ASP A 190 13.97 15.86 -12.46
CA ASP A 190 13.30 17.02 -13.08
C ASP A 190 12.32 17.70 -12.11
N GLU A 191 11.60 16.89 -11.33
CA GLU A 191 10.63 17.31 -10.31
C GLU A 191 11.24 18.26 -9.26
N TRP A 192 12.57 18.20 -9.06
CA TRP A 192 13.28 19.03 -8.09
C TRP A 192 14.02 20.22 -8.72
N ARG A 193 14.15 20.30 -10.05
CA ARG A 193 14.92 21.40 -10.67
C ARG A 193 14.22 22.75 -10.56
N GLU A 194 12.90 22.74 -10.69
CA GLU A 194 12.09 23.96 -10.72
C GLU A 194 11.64 24.38 -9.31
N GLY A 195 11.87 23.56 -8.27
CA GLY A 195 11.34 23.79 -6.92
C GLY A 195 9.81 23.68 -6.83
N VAL A 196 9.15 23.29 -7.93
CA VAL A 196 7.70 23.11 -8.05
C VAL A 196 7.40 21.64 -8.27
N GLN A 197 6.78 21.00 -7.27
CA GLN A 197 6.39 19.60 -7.35
C GLN A 197 4.88 19.47 -7.45
N ARG A 198 4.39 18.73 -8.45
CA ARG A 198 3.00 18.31 -8.51
C ARG A 198 2.82 17.01 -7.74
N GLU A 199 1.65 16.82 -7.14
CA GLU A 199 1.30 15.57 -6.46
C GLU A 199 1.50 14.36 -7.39
N GLY A 200 2.33 13.41 -6.96
CA GLY A 200 2.62 12.20 -7.72
C GLY A 200 1.46 11.20 -7.70
N ASN A 201 1.17 10.54 -8.82
CA ASN A 201 0.14 9.49 -8.92
C ASN A 201 0.73 8.07 -9.01
N LYS A 202 1.96 7.88 -8.51
CA LYS A 202 2.61 6.56 -8.42
C LYS A 202 1.74 5.55 -7.66
N GLU A 203 1.12 5.96 -6.55
CA GLU A 203 0.19 5.11 -5.79
C GLU A 203 -0.99 4.67 -6.67
N PHE A 204 -1.68 5.60 -7.32
CA PHE A 204 -2.82 5.31 -8.20
C PHE A 204 -2.47 4.31 -9.30
N TYR A 205 -1.37 4.53 -10.03
CA TYR A 205 -0.95 3.60 -11.08
C TYR A 205 -0.53 2.24 -10.51
N GLY A 206 0.07 2.22 -9.32
CA GLY A 206 0.35 0.99 -8.59
C GLY A 206 -0.92 0.20 -8.27
N VAL A 207 -1.93 0.86 -7.69
CA VAL A 207 -3.24 0.24 -7.41
C VAL A 207 -3.88 -0.25 -8.70
N ALA A 208 -3.86 0.56 -9.76
CA ALA A 208 -4.51 0.24 -11.03
C ALA A 208 -3.90 -1.01 -11.66
N PHE A 209 -2.56 -1.06 -11.68
CA PHE A 209 -1.83 -2.23 -12.14
C PHE A 209 -2.18 -3.48 -11.33
N PHE A 210 -2.15 -3.40 -9.99
CA PHE A 210 -2.51 -4.53 -9.14
C PHE A 210 -3.96 -4.96 -9.29
N ALA A 211 -4.88 -4.01 -9.43
CA ALA A 211 -6.31 -4.28 -9.64
C ALA A 211 -6.54 -5.03 -10.95
N VAL A 212 -5.93 -4.57 -12.05
CA VAL A 212 -6.03 -5.23 -13.37
C VAL A 212 -5.42 -6.62 -13.32
N LEU A 213 -4.20 -6.74 -12.78
CA LEU A 213 -3.50 -8.02 -12.67
C LEU A 213 -4.30 -9.02 -11.83
N TRP A 214 -4.75 -8.62 -10.64
CA TRP A 214 -5.53 -9.48 -9.75
C TRP A 214 -6.84 -9.93 -10.38
N ASN A 215 -7.62 -8.98 -10.94
CA ASN A 215 -8.92 -9.31 -11.55
C ASN A 215 -8.77 -10.13 -12.84
N SER A 216 -7.70 -9.93 -13.60
CA SER A 216 -7.42 -10.72 -14.81
C SER A 216 -7.23 -12.20 -14.51
N ILE A 217 -6.84 -12.56 -13.28
CA ILE A 217 -6.67 -13.96 -12.84
C ILE A 217 -7.91 -14.43 -12.07
N ALA A 218 -8.36 -13.63 -11.10
CA ALA A 218 -9.43 -14.00 -10.19
C ALA A 218 -10.78 -14.23 -10.90
N LEU A 219 -11.15 -13.35 -11.85
CA LEU A 219 -12.44 -13.45 -12.53
C LEU A 219 -12.52 -14.67 -13.48
N PRO A 220 -11.53 -14.91 -14.37
CA PRO A 220 -11.55 -16.10 -15.20
C PRO A 220 -11.46 -17.39 -14.41
N PHE A 221 -10.66 -17.43 -13.35
CA PHE A 221 -10.60 -18.60 -12.48
C PHE A 221 -11.94 -18.90 -11.82
N ALA A 222 -12.60 -17.87 -11.26
CA ALA A 222 -13.94 -18.02 -10.68
C ALA A 222 -14.98 -18.43 -11.74
N ALA A 223 -14.93 -17.86 -12.94
CA ALA A 223 -15.83 -18.23 -14.03
C ALA A 223 -15.63 -19.68 -14.49
N ILE A 224 -14.38 -20.13 -14.69
CA ILE A 224 -14.08 -21.54 -15.04
C ILE A 224 -14.57 -22.48 -13.93
N PHE A 225 -14.34 -22.12 -12.65
CA PHE A 225 -14.81 -22.88 -11.51
C PHE A 225 -16.35 -23.00 -11.47
N LEU A 226 -17.08 -21.93 -11.83
CA LEU A 226 -18.54 -21.92 -11.89
C LEU A 226 -19.09 -22.64 -13.13
N MET A 227 -18.36 -22.64 -14.25
CA MET A 227 -18.75 -23.28 -15.51
C MET A 227 -18.46 -24.79 -15.57
N SER A 228 -17.67 -25.33 -14.64
CA SER A 228 -17.35 -26.76 -14.65
C SER A 228 -18.55 -27.60 -14.17
N ASP A 229 -18.78 -28.74 -14.81
CA ASP A 229 -19.88 -29.67 -14.51
C ASP A 229 -19.72 -30.44 -13.17
N ASP A 230 -18.58 -30.29 -12.48
CA ASP A 230 -18.27 -31.04 -11.26
C ASP A 230 -19.08 -30.55 -10.06
N LYS A 231 -19.70 -31.49 -9.32
CA LYS A 231 -20.33 -31.20 -8.02
C LYS A 231 -19.26 -30.86 -7.00
N LYS A 232 -19.37 -29.67 -6.40
CA LYS A 232 -18.44 -29.17 -5.38
C LYS A 232 -19.16 -28.90 -4.08
N PRO A 233 -18.52 -29.12 -2.92
CA PRO A 233 -19.09 -28.71 -1.64
C PRO A 233 -19.30 -27.19 -1.57
N TRP A 234 -20.36 -26.77 -0.87
CA TRP A 234 -20.81 -25.37 -0.82
C TRP A 234 -19.74 -24.39 -0.28
N TRP A 235 -18.90 -24.83 0.66
CA TRP A 235 -17.86 -23.99 1.27
C TRP A 235 -16.76 -23.57 0.28
N LEU A 236 -16.50 -24.35 -0.78
CA LEU A 236 -15.54 -23.96 -1.81
C LEU A 236 -16.00 -22.73 -2.59
N TYR A 237 -17.32 -22.54 -2.77
CA TYR A 237 -17.84 -21.34 -3.44
C TYR A 237 -17.54 -20.08 -2.63
N LEU A 238 -17.60 -20.15 -1.29
CA LEU A 238 -17.22 -19.03 -0.42
C LEU A 238 -15.74 -18.70 -0.56
N ILE A 239 -14.86 -19.70 -0.58
CA ILE A 239 -13.42 -19.49 -0.75
C ILE A 239 -13.12 -18.85 -2.10
N VAL A 240 -13.72 -19.35 -3.18
CA VAL A 240 -13.53 -18.78 -4.52
C VAL A 240 -14.09 -17.36 -4.61
N ALA A 241 -15.21 -17.05 -3.96
CA ALA A 241 -15.82 -15.72 -3.95
C ALA A 241 -14.96 -14.65 -3.26
N ILE A 242 -14.09 -15.01 -2.32
CA ILE A 242 -13.15 -14.08 -1.68
C ILE A 242 -12.22 -13.43 -2.73
N PHE A 243 -11.79 -14.16 -3.76
CA PHE A 243 -10.84 -13.63 -4.73
C PHE A 243 -11.41 -12.47 -5.56
N PRO A 244 -12.60 -12.58 -6.19
CA PRO A 244 -13.28 -11.44 -6.80
C PRO A 244 -13.62 -10.32 -5.80
N ALA A 245 -14.01 -10.66 -4.56
CA ALA A 245 -14.32 -9.64 -3.55
C ALA A 245 -13.10 -8.75 -3.22
N VAL A 246 -11.91 -9.34 -3.11
CA VAL A 246 -10.65 -8.58 -2.99
C VAL A 246 -10.41 -7.72 -4.23
N GLY A 247 -10.70 -8.24 -5.42
CA GLY A 247 -10.64 -7.50 -6.68
C GLY A 247 -11.55 -6.27 -6.71
N VAL A 248 -12.79 -6.40 -6.21
CA VAL A 248 -13.73 -5.29 -6.03
C VAL A 248 -13.22 -4.28 -5.00
N GLY A 249 -12.58 -4.74 -3.93
CA GLY A 249 -11.91 -3.87 -2.96
C GLY A 249 -10.86 -2.95 -3.60
N PHE A 250 -10.02 -3.50 -4.49
CA PHE A 250 -9.05 -2.69 -5.23
C PHE A 250 -9.73 -1.67 -6.17
N ILE A 251 -10.82 -2.05 -6.84
CA ILE A 251 -11.61 -1.13 -7.66
C ILE A 251 -12.21 -0.02 -6.79
N GLY A 252 -12.76 -0.35 -5.63
CA GLY A 252 -13.26 0.64 -4.66
C GLY A 252 -12.17 1.62 -4.22
N TRP A 253 -10.94 1.13 -4.01
CA TRP A 253 -9.80 1.98 -3.68
C TRP A 253 -9.40 2.91 -4.85
N LEU A 254 -9.42 2.42 -6.10
CA LEU A 254 -9.23 3.25 -7.30
C LEU A 254 -10.31 4.32 -7.44
N VAL A 255 -11.57 3.96 -7.25
CA VAL A 255 -12.70 4.90 -7.29
C VAL A 255 -12.51 5.97 -6.21
N LYS A 256 -12.10 5.59 -4.99
CA LYS A 256 -11.79 6.57 -3.93
C LYS A 256 -10.69 7.55 -4.36
N HIS A 257 -9.58 7.07 -4.93
CA HIS A 257 -8.51 7.93 -5.44
C HIS A 257 -8.97 8.82 -6.60
N TRP A 258 -9.79 8.29 -7.52
CA TRP A 258 -10.33 9.02 -8.65
C TRP A 258 -11.30 10.12 -8.20
N LEU A 259 -12.21 9.81 -7.27
CA LEU A 259 -13.14 10.79 -6.69
C LEU A 259 -12.39 11.88 -5.92
N ARG A 260 -11.33 11.52 -5.17
CA ARG A 260 -10.46 12.51 -4.50
C ARG A 260 -9.83 13.47 -5.51
N ARG A 261 -9.28 12.94 -6.61
CA ARG A 261 -8.72 13.75 -7.70
C ARG A 261 -9.76 14.61 -8.41
N ARG A 262 -10.98 14.10 -8.57
CA ARG A 262 -12.07 14.88 -9.18
C ARG A 262 -12.49 16.04 -8.27
N LYS A 263 -12.49 15.83 -6.94
CA LYS A 263 -12.87 16.86 -5.95
C LYS A 263 -11.78 17.91 -5.74
N TYR A 264 -10.51 17.49 -5.66
CA TYR A 264 -9.39 18.35 -5.26
C TYR A 264 -8.38 18.64 -6.39
N GLY A 265 -8.48 18.03 -7.57
CA GLY A 265 -7.45 18.22 -8.60
C GLY A 265 -6.07 17.75 -8.14
N ALA A 266 -5.01 18.39 -8.64
CA ALA A 266 -3.62 18.13 -8.27
C ALA A 266 -3.07 19.31 -7.45
N SER A 267 -2.57 19.01 -6.25
CA SER A 267 -1.92 20.02 -5.40
C SER A 267 -0.46 20.20 -5.83
N THR A 268 0.07 21.40 -5.62
CA THR A 268 1.43 21.76 -6.03
C THR A 268 2.23 22.29 -4.85
N LEU A 269 3.41 21.74 -4.60
CA LEU A 269 4.35 22.22 -3.59
C LEU A 269 5.36 23.16 -4.24
N ARG A 270 5.49 24.38 -3.73
CA ARG A 270 6.56 25.33 -4.06
C ARG A 270 7.54 25.40 -2.90
N LEU A 271 8.78 24.98 -3.12
CA LEU A 271 9.82 25.00 -2.10
C LEU A 271 10.53 26.36 -2.10
N ALA A 272 10.67 26.96 -0.92
CA ALA A 272 11.45 28.17 -0.70
C ALA A 272 12.94 27.84 -0.43
N THR A 273 13.20 26.69 0.21
CA THR A 273 14.55 26.15 0.43
C THR A 273 14.79 24.96 -0.50
N MET A 274 15.75 25.07 -1.41
CA MET A 274 16.08 24.02 -2.37
C MET A 274 17.58 23.72 -2.36
N PRO A 275 18.02 22.56 -1.83
CA PRO A 275 17.23 21.52 -1.15
C PRO A 275 16.85 21.93 0.29
N GLY A 276 16.06 21.09 0.97
CA GLY A 276 16.00 21.12 2.43
C GLY A 276 17.35 20.71 3.03
N VAL A 277 17.81 21.44 4.05
CA VAL A 277 19.14 21.26 4.63
C VAL A 277 19.06 20.41 5.91
N VAL A 278 19.88 19.35 5.98
CA VAL A 278 20.05 18.57 7.22
C VAL A 278 20.71 19.43 8.28
N GLY A 279 20.13 19.52 9.48
CA GLY A 279 20.58 20.49 10.49
C GLY A 279 20.12 21.92 10.19
N GLY A 280 19.22 22.12 9.22
CA GLY A 280 18.67 23.42 8.84
C GLY A 280 17.15 23.36 8.75
N LYS A 281 16.58 24.09 7.78
CA LYS A 281 15.13 24.17 7.57
C LYS A 281 14.72 23.66 6.18
N LEU A 282 13.52 23.11 6.11
CA LEU A 282 12.76 22.91 4.88
C LEU A 282 11.54 23.82 4.93
N ALA A 283 11.50 24.84 4.08
CA ALA A 283 10.40 25.78 3.98
C ALA A 283 9.80 25.81 2.57
N GLY A 284 8.50 26.08 2.48
CA GLY A 284 7.76 26.13 1.24
C GLY A 284 6.28 26.40 1.45
N VAL A 285 5.50 26.34 0.37
CA VAL A 285 4.06 26.54 0.38
C VAL A 285 3.41 25.46 -0.47
N ILE A 286 2.41 24.77 0.09
CA ILE A 286 1.56 23.85 -0.67
C ILE A 286 0.38 24.65 -1.20
N LEU A 287 0.25 24.74 -2.52
CA LEU A 287 -0.90 25.28 -3.21
C LEU A 287 -2.00 24.21 -3.18
N ALA A 288 -2.93 24.37 -2.25
CA ALA A 288 -4.08 23.51 -2.07
C ALA A 288 -5.32 24.13 -2.76
N PRO A 289 -6.27 23.32 -3.23
CA PRO A 289 -7.52 23.82 -3.83
C PRO A 289 -8.42 24.49 -2.80
N GLU A 290 -9.19 25.50 -3.20
CA GLU A 290 -10.08 26.27 -2.32
C GLU A 290 -11.05 25.40 -1.49
N ALA A 291 -11.46 24.25 -2.04
CA ALA A 291 -12.32 23.29 -1.33
C ALA A 291 -11.71 22.78 0.00
N VAL A 292 -10.38 22.86 0.16
CA VAL A 292 -9.68 22.44 1.38
C VAL A 292 -9.75 23.51 2.48
N ARG A 293 -10.02 24.78 2.12
CA ARG A 293 -10.08 25.91 3.07
C ARG A 293 -11.22 25.78 4.08
N ALA A 294 -12.21 24.95 3.79
CA ALA A 294 -13.30 24.61 4.70
C ALA A 294 -12.85 23.76 5.90
N ALA A 295 -11.62 23.23 5.90
CA ALA A 295 -11.06 22.52 7.04
C ALA A 295 -10.52 23.48 8.09
N ASP A 296 -10.73 23.17 9.38
CA ASP A 296 -10.20 23.97 10.50
C ASP A 296 -8.67 24.06 10.51
N ALA A 297 -8.00 23.00 10.07
CA ALA A 297 -6.56 22.91 9.94
C ALA A 297 -6.17 21.87 8.90
N VAL A 298 -5.02 22.08 8.27
CA VAL A 298 -4.34 21.11 7.40
C VAL A 298 -3.19 20.49 8.18
N ARG A 299 -3.27 19.18 8.42
CA ARG A 299 -2.17 18.42 9.04
C ARG A 299 -1.09 18.16 8.03
N VAL A 300 0.10 18.69 8.25
CA VAL A 300 1.27 18.47 7.44
C VAL A 300 2.26 17.59 8.18
N SER A 301 2.75 16.52 7.55
CA SER A 301 3.78 15.66 8.11
C SER A 301 4.97 15.52 7.18
N LEU A 302 6.18 15.60 7.74
CA LEU A 302 7.43 15.33 7.04
C LEU A 302 8.03 14.04 7.60
N THR A 303 8.24 13.04 6.75
CA THR A 303 8.70 11.70 7.15
C THR A 303 9.96 11.30 6.39
N CYS A 304 10.98 10.88 7.12
CA CYS A 304 12.16 10.20 6.58
C CYS A 304 11.97 8.69 6.71
N THR A 305 12.01 7.99 5.58
CA THR A 305 11.86 6.53 5.53
C THR A 305 13.06 5.86 4.88
N ARG A 306 13.35 4.63 5.28
CA ARG A 306 14.37 3.76 4.69
C ARG A 306 13.76 2.42 4.32
N VAL A 307 13.96 1.99 3.07
CA VAL A 307 13.53 0.64 2.66
C VAL A 307 14.64 -0.37 2.91
N VAL A 308 14.45 -1.21 3.92
CA VAL A 308 15.36 -2.31 4.26
C VAL A 308 14.90 -3.60 3.58
N ARG A 309 15.79 -4.20 2.78
CA ARG A 309 15.52 -5.48 2.11
C ARG A 309 16.12 -6.63 2.92
N ARG A 310 15.28 -7.51 3.44
CA ARG A 310 15.71 -8.75 4.12
C ARG A 310 15.30 -9.94 3.26
N GLY A 311 16.22 -10.38 2.40
CA GLY A 311 15.97 -11.44 1.41
C GLY A 311 14.94 -11.02 0.35
N LYS A 312 13.84 -11.77 0.24
CA LYS A 312 12.73 -11.46 -0.69
C LYS A 312 11.77 -10.39 -0.16
N ASN A 313 11.84 -10.07 1.13
CA ASN A 313 10.93 -9.12 1.77
C ASN A 313 11.58 -7.73 1.87
N SER A 314 10.78 -6.69 1.63
CA SER A 314 11.16 -5.31 1.88
C SER A 314 10.29 -4.74 2.99
N THR A 315 10.93 -4.17 4.01
CA THR A 315 10.27 -3.46 5.10
C THR A 315 10.66 -1.99 5.00
N THR A 316 9.68 -1.10 5.12
CA THR A 316 9.92 0.34 5.18
C THR A 316 10.03 0.74 6.65
N GLU A 317 11.21 1.20 7.07
CA GLU A 317 11.48 1.72 8.40
C GLU A 317 11.37 3.25 8.41
N VAL A 318 10.75 3.82 9.44
CA VAL A 318 10.66 5.28 9.61
C VAL A 318 11.84 5.71 10.48
N LEU A 319 12.73 6.51 9.91
CA LEU A 319 13.90 7.02 10.63
C LEU A 319 13.59 8.28 11.43
N TRP A 320 12.74 9.15 10.88
CA TRP A 320 12.38 10.43 11.49
C TRP A 320 11.02 10.90 10.99
N GLN A 321 10.29 11.66 11.82
CA GLN A 321 9.01 12.25 11.43
C GLN A 321 8.70 13.46 12.33
N ASP A 322 8.14 14.51 11.71
CA ASP A 322 7.55 15.67 12.38
C ASP A 322 6.15 15.93 11.77
N GLU A 323 5.20 16.36 12.60
CA GLU A 323 3.83 16.72 12.24
C GLU A 323 3.48 18.11 12.77
N ARG A 324 2.72 18.86 11.96
CA ARG A 324 2.30 20.24 12.21
C ARG A 324 0.85 20.42 11.76
N ASP A 325 0.02 21.06 12.57
CA ASP A 325 -1.36 21.38 12.20
C ASP A 325 -1.42 22.88 11.82
N ILE A 326 -1.55 23.17 10.53
CA ILE A 326 -1.54 24.53 9.97
C ILE A 326 -2.97 25.05 9.87
N ALA A 327 -3.28 26.14 10.57
CA ALA A 327 -4.63 26.74 10.59
C ALA A 327 -4.68 28.13 9.93
N LYS A 328 -3.53 28.82 9.78
CA LYS A 328 -3.46 30.08 9.06
C LYS A 328 -2.92 29.85 7.65
N PHE A 329 -3.70 30.26 6.67
CA PHE A 329 -3.42 30.07 5.26
C PHE A 329 -3.01 31.37 4.58
N LEU A 330 -2.17 31.27 3.56
CA LEU A 330 -1.74 32.37 2.71
C LEU A 330 -2.64 32.45 1.46
N ASP A 331 -2.81 33.63 0.90
CA ASP A 331 -3.41 33.74 -0.43
C ASP A 331 -2.37 33.30 -1.49
N ALA A 332 -2.75 32.36 -2.35
CA ALA A 332 -1.84 31.78 -3.35
C ALA A 332 -1.55 32.71 -4.54
N GLY A 333 -2.32 33.79 -4.71
CA GLY A 333 -2.28 34.63 -5.90
C GLY A 333 -2.80 33.96 -7.19
N GLU A 334 -3.30 32.72 -7.09
CA GLU A 334 -3.88 31.95 -8.18
C GLU A 334 -5.38 31.71 -7.93
N PRO A 335 -6.26 31.93 -8.92
CA PRO A 335 -7.70 31.69 -8.74
C PRO A 335 -8.00 30.23 -8.36
N GLY A 336 -8.74 30.04 -7.28
CA GLY A 336 -9.21 28.71 -6.84
C GLY A 336 -8.21 27.89 -6.03
N SER A 337 -7.10 28.49 -5.59
CA SER A 337 -6.15 27.86 -4.67
C SER A 337 -5.74 28.80 -3.53
N PHE A 338 -5.27 28.21 -2.43
CA PHE A 338 -4.67 28.91 -1.31
C PHE A 338 -3.35 28.23 -0.90
N GLY A 339 -2.49 28.98 -0.22
CA GLY A 339 -1.20 28.53 0.25
C GLY A 339 -1.26 27.97 1.68
N VAL A 340 -0.81 26.73 1.85
CA VAL A 340 -0.50 26.16 3.17
C VAL A 340 1.01 26.31 3.40
N PRO A 341 1.45 27.28 4.23
CA PRO A 341 2.87 27.46 4.51
C PRO A 341 3.40 26.29 5.33
N ILE A 342 4.59 25.82 4.98
CA ILE A 342 5.28 24.75 5.68
C ILE A 342 6.68 25.22 6.09
N THR A 343 7.07 24.89 7.32
CA THR A 343 8.43 25.11 7.81
C THR A 343 8.76 24.01 8.80
N PHE A 344 9.74 23.19 8.46
CA PHE A 344 10.25 22.11 9.30
C PHE A 344 11.72 22.33 9.59
N THR A 345 12.11 22.21 10.85
CA THR A 345 13.53 22.11 11.22
C THR A 345 13.94 20.64 11.09
N ILE A 346 15.06 20.36 10.43
CA ILE A 346 15.56 19.00 10.22
C ILE A 346 16.72 18.77 11.19
N PRO A 347 16.72 17.70 12.00
CA PRO A 347 17.80 17.49 12.97
C PRO A 347 19.13 17.19 12.28
N SER A 348 20.23 17.55 12.93
CA SER A 348 21.59 17.32 12.42
C SER A 348 21.94 15.82 12.30
N HIS A 349 21.33 14.97 13.12
CA HIS A 349 21.47 13.50 13.09
C HIS A 349 20.61 12.82 12.03
N ALA A 350 19.75 13.57 11.32
CA ALA A 350 18.91 13.00 10.28
C ALA A 350 19.74 12.54 9.08
N GLN A 351 19.21 11.56 8.36
CA GLN A 351 19.87 11.03 7.17
C GLN A 351 19.46 11.83 5.93
N PRO A 352 20.42 12.22 5.08
CA PRO A 352 20.10 12.83 3.80
C PRO A 352 19.42 11.81 2.88
N THR A 353 18.76 12.34 1.86
CA THR A 353 18.19 11.55 0.76
C THR A 353 19.31 10.79 0.07
N ASP A 354 19.14 9.48 -0.08
CA ASP A 354 20.18 8.59 -0.60
C ASP A 354 19.49 7.43 -1.34
N ASP A 355 19.53 7.47 -2.68
CA ASP A 355 18.91 6.46 -3.54
C ASP A 355 19.56 5.08 -3.37
N ASP A 356 20.88 5.02 -3.08
CA ASP A 356 21.60 3.77 -2.87
C ASP A 356 21.17 3.12 -1.54
N LYS A 357 21.07 3.93 -0.48
CA LYS A 357 20.59 3.47 0.84
C LYS A 357 19.06 3.43 0.95
N ARG A 358 18.35 3.82 -0.12
CA ARG A 358 16.89 3.88 -0.21
C ARG A 358 16.27 4.71 0.90
N VAL A 359 16.91 5.83 1.21
CA VAL A 359 16.42 6.83 2.17
C VAL A 359 15.67 7.90 1.39
N ALA A 360 14.39 8.08 1.70
CA ALA A 360 13.52 9.04 1.03
C ALA A 360 12.75 9.90 2.04
N TRP A 361 12.57 11.17 1.68
CA TRP A 361 11.82 12.15 2.46
C TRP A 361 10.48 12.45 1.80
N THR A 362 9.40 12.28 2.54
CA THR A 362 8.03 12.49 2.04
C THR A 362 7.34 13.54 2.89
N LEU A 363 6.83 14.58 2.23
CA LEU A 363 5.94 15.58 2.80
C LEU A 363 4.49 15.22 2.46
N LYS A 364 3.62 15.16 3.46
CA LYS A 364 2.19 14.87 3.29
C LYS A 364 1.35 15.98 3.89
N ALA A 365 0.26 16.32 3.23
CA ALA A 365 -0.78 17.21 3.75
C ALA A 365 -2.12 16.48 3.75
N MET A 366 -2.83 16.52 4.88
CA MET A 366 -4.11 15.86 5.09
C MET A 366 -5.11 16.82 5.75
N ALA A 367 -6.37 16.77 5.34
CA ALA A 367 -7.44 17.51 5.99
C ALA A 367 -8.75 16.70 5.98
N GLU A 368 -9.42 16.63 7.12
CA GLU A 368 -10.71 15.95 7.30
C GLU A 368 -11.82 16.86 6.77
N LEU A 369 -12.58 16.37 5.79
CA LEU A 369 -13.61 17.15 5.10
C LEU A 369 -14.83 16.27 4.85
N PRO A 370 -16.06 16.84 4.80
CA PRO A 370 -17.25 16.06 4.50
C PRO A 370 -17.12 15.24 3.20
N GLY A 371 -17.41 13.94 3.31
CA GLY A 371 -17.35 12.97 2.23
C GLY A 371 -15.97 12.32 2.06
N ILE A 372 -15.09 12.95 1.29
CA ILE A 372 -13.76 12.42 0.96
C ILE A 372 -12.71 13.36 1.53
N ASP A 373 -11.82 12.84 2.36
CA ASP A 373 -10.71 13.59 2.95
C ASP A 373 -9.72 14.07 1.89
N TYR A 374 -9.11 15.23 2.14
CA TYR A 374 -8.00 15.73 1.36
C TYR A 374 -6.70 15.03 1.79
N ALA A 375 -5.91 14.59 0.81
CA ALA A 375 -4.60 13.99 1.05
C ALA A 375 -3.71 14.23 -0.17
N ALA A 376 -2.57 14.92 0.03
CA ALA A 376 -1.53 15.16 -0.96
C ALA A 376 -0.18 14.69 -0.42
N SER A 377 0.68 14.17 -1.30
CA SER A 377 2.01 13.64 -0.94
C SER A 377 3.06 14.08 -1.96
N PHE A 378 4.20 14.55 -1.46
CA PHE A 378 5.31 15.08 -2.24
C PHE A 378 6.63 14.46 -1.76
N GLU A 379 7.55 14.18 -2.68
CA GLU A 379 8.87 13.64 -2.34
C GLU A 379 9.88 14.78 -2.35
N VAL A 380 10.38 15.19 -1.19
CA VAL A 380 11.17 16.43 -1.05
C VAL A 380 12.67 16.16 -1.00
N PRO A 381 13.51 16.98 -1.65
CA PRO A 381 14.95 16.83 -1.60
C PRO A 381 15.48 17.32 -0.25
N VAL A 382 16.05 16.42 0.55
CA VAL A 382 16.74 16.77 1.79
C VAL A 382 18.18 16.28 1.72
N PHE A 383 19.15 17.19 1.80
CA PHE A 383 20.58 16.88 1.63
C PHE A 383 21.44 17.60 2.67
N ARG A 384 22.67 17.10 2.85
CA ARG A 384 23.71 17.86 3.55
C ARG A 384 24.31 18.86 2.57
N THR A 385 24.29 20.13 2.93
CA THR A 385 24.90 21.25 2.18
C THR A 385 25.89 21.99 3.08
N GLU A 386 26.55 23.03 2.55
CA GLU A 386 27.44 23.91 3.34
C GLU A 386 26.70 24.60 4.50
N ASP A 387 25.39 24.84 4.37
CA ASP A 387 24.54 25.44 5.40
C ASP A 387 24.13 24.45 6.53
N SER A 388 24.62 23.22 6.50
CA SER A 388 24.26 22.20 7.51
C SER A 388 24.88 22.53 8.85
N GLN A 389 24.05 22.66 9.89
CA GLN A 389 24.50 22.94 11.25
C GLN A 389 24.57 21.66 12.09
N GLU A 390 25.53 21.59 13.00
CA GLU A 390 25.65 20.52 13.98
C GLU A 390 24.80 20.81 15.24
N ASN A 391 24.42 19.77 15.98
CA ASN A 391 23.71 19.87 17.27
C ASN A 391 22.33 20.54 17.24
N ILE A 392 21.70 20.68 16.07
CA ILE A 392 20.28 21.05 15.98
C ILE A 392 19.40 19.85 16.32
N ASP A 393 18.61 19.99 17.38
CA ASP A 393 17.52 19.07 17.73
C ASP A 393 16.15 19.75 17.56
N VAL A 394 15.17 18.98 17.07
CA VAL A 394 13.85 19.48 16.63
C VAL A 394 12.83 19.44 17.77
N GLU A 395 13.13 18.70 18.85
CA GLU A 395 12.19 18.46 19.96
C GLU A 395 11.67 19.75 20.62
N LEU A 396 12.34 20.90 20.38
CA LEU A 396 12.10 22.18 21.04
C LEU A 396 11.82 23.36 20.07
N THR A 397 11.53 23.09 18.79
CA THR A 397 11.20 24.20 17.87
C THR A 397 9.83 24.78 18.24
N ALA A 398 9.78 26.08 18.54
CA ALA A 398 8.55 26.83 18.78
C ALA A 398 7.53 26.63 17.63
N LEU A 399 6.24 26.69 17.97
CA LEU A 399 5.17 26.59 16.97
C LEU A 399 5.36 27.70 15.92
N SER A 400 5.23 27.35 14.65
CA SER A 400 5.26 28.37 13.60
C SER A 400 4.08 29.33 13.77
N GLU A 401 4.23 30.58 13.31
CA GLU A 401 3.17 31.58 13.35
C GLU A 401 1.86 31.15 12.65
N TYR A 402 1.96 30.15 11.76
CA TYR A 402 0.87 29.58 10.97
C TYR A 402 0.20 28.36 11.61
N GLU A 403 0.78 27.79 12.67
CA GLU A 403 0.20 26.65 13.37
C GLU A 403 -1.09 27.03 14.10
N SER A 404 -1.95 26.05 14.31
CA SER A 404 -3.20 26.19 15.07
C SER A 404 -2.92 26.69 16.48
N ASP A 405 -3.40 27.89 16.81
CA ASP A 405 -3.31 28.46 18.15
C ASP A 405 -4.38 27.93 19.12
N LYS A 406 -4.66 26.62 19.05
CA LYS A 406 -5.62 25.98 19.96
C LYS A 406 -4.99 25.95 21.36
N PRO A 407 -5.73 26.36 22.41
CA PRO A 407 -5.21 26.29 23.78
C PRO A 407 -4.87 24.84 24.15
N LEU A 408 -3.92 24.64 25.07
CA LEU A 408 -3.43 23.32 25.46
C LEU A 408 -4.59 22.42 25.92
N GLU A 409 -5.54 22.99 26.66
CA GLU A 409 -6.73 22.33 27.19
C GLU A 409 -7.60 21.78 26.06
N ALA A 410 -7.78 22.51 24.96
CA ALA A 410 -8.55 22.04 23.81
C ALA A 410 -7.85 20.91 23.06
N LEU A 411 -6.51 20.97 22.95
CA LEU A 411 -5.72 19.90 22.34
C LEU A 411 -5.73 18.62 23.18
N LEU A 412 -5.63 18.75 24.50
CA LEU A 412 -5.72 17.63 25.42
C LEU A 412 -7.13 17.03 25.48
N ALA A 413 -8.17 17.86 25.45
CA ALA A 413 -9.56 17.41 25.38
C ALA A 413 -9.85 16.59 24.11
N ALA A 414 -9.27 16.99 22.96
CA ALA A 414 -9.37 16.22 21.71
C ALA A 414 -8.70 14.83 21.78
N GLU A 415 -7.70 14.68 22.65
CA GLU A 415 -7.05 13.40 22.99
C GLU A 415 -7.79 12.62 24.10
N GLY A 416 -8.93 13.13 24.57
CA GLY A 416 -9.71 12.56 25.67
C GLY A 416 -9.05 12.75 27.04
N ILE A 417 -8.15 13.72 27.20
CA ILE A 417 -7.50 14.06 28.47
C ILE A 417 -8.29 15.20 29.12
N LEU A 418 -8.71 14.99 30.37
CA LEU A 418 -9.39 15.98 31.17
C LEU A 418 -8.37 16.84 31.91
N VAL A 419 -8.52 18.17 31.80
CA VAL A 419 -7.72 19.14 32.55
C VAL A 419 -8.63 19.78 33.59
N GLU A 420 -8.35 19.52 34.86
CA GLU A 420 -9.16 19.99 35.99
C GLU A 420 -8.29 20.93 36.85
N PRO A 421 -8.57 22.25 36.88
CA PRO A 421 -7.92 23.16 37.81
C PRO A 421 -8.43 22.90 39.22
N GLN A 422 -7.52 22.59 40.15
CA GLN A 422 -7.83 22.35 41.56
C GLN A 422 -7.52 23.61 42.38
N ALA A 423 -8.43 24.60 42.29
CA ALA A 423 -8.26 25.91 42.93
C ALA A 423 -8.03 25.85 44.45
N ALA A 424 -8.54 24.82 45.14
CA ALA A 424 -8.33 24.62 46.58
C ALA A 424 -6.90 24.17 46.96
N LEU A 425 -6.14 23.63 46.00
CA LEU A 425 -4.80 23.05 46.21
C LEU A 425 -3.70 23.77 45.40
N GLY A 426 -4.07 24.80 44.62
CA GLY A 426 -3.12 25.48 43.73
C GLY A 426 -2.55 24.58 42.62
N SER A 427 -3.18 23.43 42.33
CA SER A 427 -2.65 22.43 41.42
C SER A 427 -3.51 22.26 40.16
N ILE A 428 -2.91 21.71 39.10
CA ILE A 428 -3.61 21.32 37.88
C ILE A 428 -3.56 19.80 37.76
N ARG A 429 -4.72 19.20 37.55
CA ARG A 429 -4.86 17.75 37.35
C ARG A 429 -5.09 17.44 35.88
N TYR A 430 -4.18 16.67 35.30
CA TYR A 430 -4.29 16.06 33.99
C TYR A 430 -4.71 14.60 34.15
N PHE A 431 -5.92 14.25 33.74
CA PHE A 431 -6.47 12.91 33.89
C PHE A 431 -6.77 12.27 32.52
N ALA A 432 -6.13 11.14 32.24
CA ALA A 432 -6.38 10.31 31.08
C ALA A 432 -7.25 9.10 31.46
N PRO A 433 -8.53 9.05 31.07
CA PRO A 433 -9.44 7.98 31.42
C PRO A 433 -9.16 6.69 30.63
N ALA A 434 -9.60 5.58 31.24
CA ALA A 434 -9.59 4.26 30.63
C ALA A 434 -10.41 4.22 29.32
N GLY A 435 -9.92 3.50 28.32
CA GLY A 435 -10.65 3.23 27.08
C GLY A 435 -10.69 4.39 26.06
N ARG A 436 -9.91 5.46 26.25
CA ARG A 436 -9.90 6.62 25.33
C ARG A 436 -9.45 6.34 23.89
N HIS A 437 -8.75 5.23 23.64
CA HIS A 437 -8.24 4.85 22.31
C HIS A 437 -9.08 3.76 21.63
N LEU A 438 -10.38 3.99 21.45
CA LEU A 438 -11.31 3.04 20.84
C LEU A 438 -10.85 2.54 19.46
N GLY A 439 -10.24 3.41 18.66
CA GLY A 439 -9.73 3.08 17.32
C GLY A 439 -8.61 2.03 17.31
N MET A 440 -7.88 1.87 18.41
CA MET A 440 -6.90 0.78 18.57
C MET A 440 -7.51 -0.41 19.33
N ALA A 441 -8.32 -0.12 20.36
CA ALA A 441 -8.87 -1.14 21.25
C ALA A 441 -9.82 -2.10 20.53
N ILE A 442 -10.72 -1.59 19.67
CA ILE A 442 -11.71 -2.42 18.96
C ILE A 442 -11.03 -3.38 17.96
N PRO A 443 -10.20 -2.93 17.00
CA PRO A 443 -9.55 -3.84 16.06
C PRO A 443 -8.64 -4.86 16.75
N LEU A 444 -7.91 -4.44 17.79
CA LEU A 444 -7.07 -5.35 18.57
C LEU A 444 -7.92 -6.41 19.26
N THR A 445 -9.07 -6.04 19.83
CA THR A 445 -10.00 -7.01 20.45
C THR A 445 -10.52 -8.03 19.43
N ILE A 446 -10.95 -7.58 18.25
CA ILE A 446 -11.41 -8.48 17.17
C ILE A 446 -10.30 -9.45 16.76
N MET A 447 -9.09 -8.94 16.55
CA MET A 447 -7.94 -9.77 16.20
C MET A 447 -7.62 -10.80 17.31
N THR A 448 -7.62 -10.36 18.58
CA THR A 448 -7.40 -11.25 19.73
C THR A 448 -8.47 -12.36 19.79
N LEU A 449 -9.73 -12.06 19.50
CA LEU A 449 -10.81 -13.05 19.45
C LEU A 449 -10.64 -14.04 18.29
N ILE A 450 -10.29 -13.57 17.09
CA ILE A 450 -10.06 -14.42 15.92
C ILE A 450 -8.88 -15.37 16.17
N VAL A 451 -7.74 -14.82 16.59
CA VAL A 451 -6.53 -15.59 16.83
C VAL A 451 -6.74 -16.54 18.02
N GLY A 452 -7.36 -16.08 19.10
CA GLY A 452 -7.66 -16.91 20.26
C GLY A 452 -8.63 -18.05 19.96
N GLY A 453 -9.69 -17.78 19.18
CA GLY A 453 -10.60 -18.81 18.70
C GLY A 453 -9.91 -19.85 17.83
N ALA A 454 -9.02 -19.42 16.91
CA ALA A 454 -8.21 -20.31 16.11
C ALA A 454 -7.25 -21.15 16.96
N SER A 455 -6.58 -20.55 17.95
CA SER A 455 -5.70 -21.25 18.89
C SER A 455 -6.44 -22.34 19.68
N LEU A 456 -7.62 -22.02 20.22
CA LEU A 456 -8.47 -22.99 20.92
C LEU A 456 -8.96 -24.10 19.99
N GLY A 457 -9.36 -23.77 18.76
CA GLY A 457 -9.77 -24.75 17.75
C GLY A 457 -8.64 -25.70 17.31
N LEU A 458 -7.39 -25.20 17.23
CA LEU A 458 -6.21 -26.02 16.95
C LEU A 458 -5.91 -26.97 18.12
N LEU A 459 -6.02 -26.49 19.36
CA LEU A 459 -5.87 -27.33 20.55
C LEU A 459 -6.95 -28.42 20.61
N TRP A 460 -8.19 -28.08 20.26
CA TRP A 460 -9.33 -28.99 20.21
C TRP A 460 -9.15 -30.11 19.16
N ASN A 461 -8.53 -29.81 18.02
CA ASN A 461 -8.22 -30.77 16.96
C ASN A 461 -6.86 -31.48 17.14
N SER A 462 -6.36 -31.53 18.37
CA SER A 462 -5.11 -32.22 18.73
C SER A 462 -3.82 -31.69 18.07
N VAL A 463 -3.82 -30.46 17.58
CA VAL A 463 -2.63 -29.79 17.01
C VAL A 463 -1.91 -28.99 18.11
N TRP A 464 -1.41 -29.69 19.14
CA TRP A 464 -1.01 -29.06 20.41
C TRP A 464 0.20 -28.12 20.33
N LEU A 465 1.22 -28.44 19.51
CA LEU A 465 2.41 -27.61 19.39
C LEU A 465 2.09 -26.22 18.81
N ILE A 466 1.35 -26.19 17.69
CA ILE A 466 0.96 -24.94 17.03
C ILE A 466 -0.14 -24.22 17.83
N GLY A 467 -1.09 -24.97 18.37
CA GLY A 467 -2.14 -24.44 19.25
C GLY A 467 -1.56 -23.78 20.52
N GLY A 468 -0.60 -24.43 21.18
CA GLY A 468 0.05 -23.89 22.39
C GLY A 468 0.91 -22.66 22.12
N ALA A 469 1.71 -22.68 21.05
CA ALA A 469 2.51 -21.51 20.65
C ALA A 469 1.63 -20.30 20.30
N SER A 470 0.54 -20.51 19.55
CA SER A 470 -0.40 -19.45 19.20
C SER A 470 -1.21 -18.95 20.40
N LEU A 471 -1.50 -19.80 21.39
CA LEU A 471 -2.14 -19.39 22.65
C LEU A 471 -1.24 -18.45 23.46
N LEU A 472 0.07 -18.68 23.52
CA LEU A 472 1.00 -17.79 24.20
C LEU A 472 1.02 -16.39 23.57
N VAL A 473 0.99 -16.31 22.23
CA VAL A 473 0.83 -15.04 21.51
C VAL A 473 -0.51 -14.39 21.85
N THR A 474 -1.58 -15.17 21.91
CA THR A 474 -2.92 -14.69 22.28
C THR A 474 -2.94 -14.10 23.69
N LEU A 475 -2.25 -14.69 24.67
CA LEU A 475 -2.18 -14.15 26.03
C LEU A 475 -1.51 -12.77 26.08
N VAL A 476 -0.43 -12.58 25.30
CA VAL A 476 0.22 -11.27 25.15
C VAL A 476 -0.74 -10.27 24.52
N MET A 477 -1.49 -10.68 23.51
CA MET A 477 -2.51 -9.83 22.88
C MET A 477 -3.64 -9.48 23.84
N ILE A 478 -4.11 -10.41 24.67
CA ILE A 478 -5.12 -10.16 25.71
C ILE A 478 -4.61 -9.11 26.70
N ALA A 479 -3.37 -9.24 27.17
CA ALA A 479 -2.78 -8.24 28.07
C ALA A 479 -2.71 -6.85 27.41
N ALA A 480 -2.31 -6.78 26.14
CA ALA A 480 -2.31 -5.53 25.38
C ALA A 480 -3.74 -4.97 25.19
N THR A 481 -4.73 -5.81 24.89
CA THR A 481 -6.15 -5.43 24.81
C THR A 481 -6.62 -4.85 26.13
N LEU A 482 -6.41 -5.55 27.25
CA LEU A 482 -6.78 -5.07 28.58
C LEU A 482 -6.09 -3.75 28.90
N HIS A 483 -4.82 -3.59 28.56
CA HIS A 483 -4.12 -2.32 28.74
C HIS A 483 -4.79 -1.17 27.97
N THR A 484 -5.18 -1.38 26.71
CA THR A 484 -5.86 -0.32 25.92
C THR A 484 -7.24 0.07 26.48
N TRP A 485 -7.93 -0.87 27.14
CA TRP A 485 -9.26 -0.63 27.72
C TRP A 485 -9.21 -0.09 29.15
N LEU A 486 -8.24 -0.50 29.96
CA LEU A 486 -8.23 -0.27 31.40
C LEU A 486 -7.14 0.70 31.86
N ALA A 487 -6.13 1.03 31.05
CA ALA A 487 -5.06 1.93 31.50
C ALA A 487 -5.59 3.34 31.81
N GLU A 488 -5.25 3.84 32.99
CA GLU A 488 -5.50 5.19 33.47
C GLU A 488 -4.16 5.85 33.81
N SER A 489 -4.02 7.13 33.44
CA SER A 489 -2.87 7.93 33.86
C SER A 489 -3.31 9.28 34.40
N GLU A 490 -2.73 9.66 35.53
CA GLU A 490 -3.06 10.89 36.24
C GLU A 490 -1.76 11.62 36.58
N LEU A 491 -1.73 12.92 36.30
CA LEU A 491 -0.64 13.82 36.66
C LEU A 491 -1.23 15.02 37.39
N ILE A 492 -0.77 15.26 38.61
CA ILE A 492 -1.10 16.42 39.42
C ILE A 492 0.15 17.28 39.49
N VAL A 493 0.03 18.51 39.03
CA VAL A 493 1.11 19.50 38.97
C VAL A 493 0.80 20.58 39.99
N ALA A 494 1.51 20.57 41.13
CA ALA A 494 1.53 21.68 42.08
C ALA A 494 2.84 22.47 41.92
N ASP A 495 2.96 23.59 42.64
CA ASP A 495 4.12 24.49 42.51
C ASP A 495 5.43 23.83 42.98
N ASP A 496 5.39 23.07 44.07
CA ASP A 496 6.55 22.49 44.75
C ASP A 496 6.73 20.97 44.51
N HIS A 497 5.63 20.23 44.30
CA HIS A 497 5.64 18.80 44.10
C HIS A 497 4.71 18.35 42.97
N TRP A 498 5.14 17.33 42.22
CA TRP A 498 4.35 16.70 41.17
C TRP A 498 4.03 15.26 41.57
N THR A 499 2.80 14.83 41.33
CA THR A 499 2.34 13.46 41.59
C THR A 499 1.88 12.82 40.28
N THR A 500 2.48 11.68 39.93
CA THR A 500 2.05 10.86 38.80
C THR A 500 1.51 9.53 39.28
N ARG A 501 0.44 9.06 38.66
CA ARG A 501 -0.14 7.74 38.91
C ARG A 501 -0.44 7.05 37.59
N GLN A 502 0.05 5.81 37.46
CA GLN A 502 -0.19 4.94 36.32
C GLN A 502 -0.85 3.67 36.86
N ALA A 503 -2.10 3.39 36.46
CA ALA A 503 -2.85 2.27 36.99
C ALA A 503 -3.72 1.62 35.91
N TRP A 504 -4.23 0.42 36.18
CA TRP A 504 -5.38 -0.10 35.47
C TRP A 504 -6.63 0.22 36.29
N ARG A 505 -7.71 0.63 35.65
CA ARG A 505 -8.98 0.95 36.27
C ARG A 505 -9.42 -0.22 37.17
N GLY A 506 -9.64 0.08 38.45
CA GLY A 506 -10.01 -0.91 39.47
C GLY A 506 -8.83 -1.59 40.20
N LEU A 507 -7.58 -1.34 39.79
CA LEU A 507 -6.37 -1.79 40.48
C LEU A 507 -5.69 -0.60 41.20
N ALA A 508 -5.24 -0.84 42.44
CA ALA A 508 -4.52 0.17 43.21
C ALA A 508 -3.10 0.38 42.62
N GLY A 509 -2.92 1.42 41.82
CA GLY A 509 -1.61 1.93 41.46
C GLY A 509 -1.10 2.92 42.50
N SER A 510 0.11 2.69 43.02
CA SER A 510 0.75 3.61 43.97
C SER A 510 1.10 4.92 43.26
N PRO A 511 0.63 6.08 43.76
CA PRO A 511 1.06 7.36 43.23
C PRO A 511 2.54 7.57 43.55
N ARG A 512 3.25 8.23 42.65
CA ARG A 512 4.65 8.62 42.81
C ARG A 512 4.73 10.14 42.86
N THR A 513 5.19 10.66 43.99
CA THR A 513 5.39 12.09 44.21
C THR A 513 6.87 12.42 44.23
N PHE A 514 7.25 13.53 43.61
CA PHE A 514 8.62 14.06 43.62
C PHE A 514 8.57 15.58 43.57
N GLU A 515 9.61 16.22 44.10
CA GLU A 515 9.70 17.69 44.13
C GLU A 515 10.14 18.24 42.77
N THR A 516 9.56 19.38 42.38
CA THR A 516 9.81 20.03 41.08
C THR A 516 11.29 20.39 40.89
N GLN A 517 11.99 20.73 41.97
CA GLN A 517 13.42 21.09 41.93
C GLN A 517 14.36 19.97 41.46
N TYR A 518 13.91 18.71 41.54
CA TYR A 518 14.70 17.57 41.08
C TYR A 518 14.48 17.26 39.59
N VAL A 519 13.55 17.96 38.92
CA VAL A 519 13.28 17.76 37.50
C VAL A 519 14.38 18.44 36.67
N ARG A 520 15.24 17.63 36.04
CA ARG A 520 16.35 18.13 35.21
C ARG A 520 15.94 18.35 33.76
N ALA A 521 15.11 17.46 33.23
CA ALA A 521 14.67 17.51 31.84
C ALA A 521 13.27 16.89 31.70
N ILE A 522 12.51 17.43 30.76
CA ILE A 522 11.22 16.87 30.33
C ILE A 522 11.31 16.59 28.84
N GLU A 523 11.08 15.35 28.45
CA GLU A 523 11.33 14.83 27.09
C GLU A 523 10.12 14.05 26.57
N LEU A 524 10.01 13.91 25.25
CA LEU A 524 9.00 13.05 24.62
C LEU A 524 9.61 11.69 24.34
N ARG A 525 8.99 10.64 24.87
CA ARG A 525 9.36 9.27 24.56
C ARG A 525 8.33 8.64 23.65
N THR A 526 8.76 8.16 22.48
CA THR A 526 7.87 7.37 21.62
C THR A 526 7.70 5.98 22.22
N THR A 527 6.47 5.61 22.56
CA THR A 527 6.15 4.33 23.24
C THR A 527 5.67 3.29 22.26
N SER A 528 4.89 3.68 21.26
CA SER A 528 4.48 2.79 20.18
C SER A 528 4.29 3.57 18.87
N THR A 529 4.44 2.86 17.76
CA THR A 529 4.18 3.38 16.42
C THR A 529 3.19 2.47 15.74
N SER A 530 2.11 3.02 15.22
CA SER A 530 1.17 2.30 14.36
C SER A 530 1.36 2.76 12.93
N GLN A 531 1.60 1.83 12.01
CA GLN A 531 1.79 2.12 10.61
C GLN A 531 0.60 1.60 9.80
N SER A 532 -0.03 2.50 9.04
CA SER A 532 -1.07 2.17 8.07
C SER A 532 -0.65 2.72 6.71
N GLY A 533 -0.18 1.82 5.83
CA GLY A 533 0.45 2.19 4.57
C GLY A 533 1.68 3.09 4.78
N ASN A 534 1.64 4.27 4.17
CA ASN A 534 2.70 5.28 4.29
C ASN A 534 2.43 6.29 5.43
N ASN A 535 1.40 6.09 6.27
CA ASN A 535 1.11 6.96 7.41
C ASN A 535 1.51 6.28 8.71
N VAL A 536 2.22 6.99 9.59
CA VAL A 536 2.79 6.43 10.82
C VAL A 536 2.32 7.29 11.97
N GLN A 537 1.40 6.75 12.76
CA GLN A 537 0.95 7.38 13.98
C GLN A 537 1.92 7.03 15.10
N ARG A 538 2.50 8.03 15.76
CA ARG A 538 3.29 7.85 16.98
C ARG A 538 2.41 8.06 18.20
N TYR A 539 2.59 7.21 19.20
CA TYR A 539 2.07 7.40 20.54
C TYR A 539 3.23 7.80 21.43
N GLN A 540 3.15 9.00 22.00
CA GLN A 540 4.21 9.59 22.79
C GLN A 540 3.81 9.69 24.26
N ASP A 541 4.75 9.38 25.13
CA ASP A 541 4.66 9.61 26.57
C ASP A 541 5.53 10.82 26.93
N VAL A 542 5.01 11.71 27.75
CA VAL A 542 5.80 12.78 28.39
C VAL A 542 6.48 12.19 29.61
N VAL A 543 7.81 12.33 29.68
CA VAL A 543 8.62 11.80 30.77
C VAL A 543 9.50 12.87 31.39
N ALA A 544 9.70 12.81 32.71
CA ALA A 544 10.64 13.64 33.44
C ALA A 544 11.88 12.83 33.83
N ARG A 545 13.08 13.41 33.66
CA ARG A 545 14.32 12.90 34.23
C ARG A 545 14.56 13.59 35.57
N LEU A 546 14.66 12.79 36.63
CA LEU A 546 14.92 13.27 37.98
C LEU A 546 16.42 13.18 38.31
N LEU A 547 16.91 14.13 39.11
CA LEU A 547 18.28 14.12 39.62
C LEU A 547 18.52 12.86 40.48
N GLY A 548 19.61 12.13 40.19
CA GLY A 548 19.99 10.94 40.96
C GLY A 548 19.24 9.66 40.57
N GLU A 549 18.30 9.71 39.61
CA GLU A 549 17.59 8.53 39.14
C GLU A 549 17.98 8.10 37.73
N PRO A 550 18.30 6.80 37.51
CA PRO A 550 18.70 6.30 36.19
C PRO A 550 17.53 6.12 35.21
N LYS A 551 16.29 6.06 35.70
CA LYS A 551 15.10 5.81 34.86
C LYS A 551 14.19 7.04 34.84
N PRO A 552 13.73 7.49 33.66
CA PRO A 552 12.80 8.59 33.58
C PRO A 552 11.42 8.19 34.15
N VAL A 553 10.76 9.15 34.76
CA VAL A 553 9.42 9.01 35.35
C VAL A 553 8.37 9.41 34.30
N LYS A 554 7.41 8.53 34.05
CA LYS A 554 6.29 8.81 33.15
C LYS A 554 5.32 9.78 33.80
N LEU A 555 5.13 10.95 33.19
CA LEU A 555 4.19 11.97 33.65
C LEU A 555 2.81 11.71 33.08
N LEU A 556 2.70 11.72 31.74
CA LEU A 556 1.45 11.51 31.03
C LEU A 556 1.71 10.67 29.78
N GLY A 557 0.82 9.73 29.47
CA GLY A 557 1.05 8.76 28.40
C GLY A 557 0.17 8.92 27.17
N SER A 558 0.56 8.21 26.11
CA SER A 558 -0.24 7.86 24.91
C SER A 558 -0.88 9.03 24.17
N LEU A 559 -0.17 10.15 24.07
CA LEU A 559 -0.56 11.29 23.23
C LEU A 559 -0.38 10.93 21.75
N ARG A 560 -1.41 11.14 20.93
CA ARG A 560 -1.33 10.92 19.48
C ARG A 560 -0.93 12.18 18.72
N SER A 561 -1.41 13.34 19.15
CA SER A 561 -1.13 14.64 18.55
C SER A 561 0.26 15.15 18.95
N ALA A 562 1.10 15.39 17.95
CA ALA A 562 2.41 16.01 18.14
C ALA A 562 2.28 17.44 18.72
N ALA A 563 1.24 18.19 18.31
CA ALA A 563 0.99 19.54 18.82
C ALA A 563 0.63 19.54 20.32
N ALA A 564 -0.24 18.60 20.75
CA ALA A 564 -0.60 18.43 22.15
C ALA A 564 0.63 18.04 22.99
N ALA A 565 1.43 17.09 22.51
CA ALA A 565 2.64 16.63 23.17
C ALA A 565 3.66 17.75 23.36
N ARG A 566 3.90 18.58 22.33
CA ARG A 566 4.83 19.73 22.41
C ARG A 566 4.35 20.81 23.35
N LYS A 567 3.10 21.26 23.22
CA LYS A 567 2.55 22.30 24.10
C LYS A 567 2.58 21.85 25.57
N LEU A 568 2.28 20.57 25.83
CA LEU A 568 2.35 20.03 27.19
C LEU A 568 3.79 19.99 27.73
N VAL A 569 4.78 19.59 26.93
CA VAL A 569 6.18 19.61 27.38
C VAL A 569 6.66 21.04 27.65
N LEU A 570 6.29 22.00 26.80
CA LEU A 570 6.65 23.41 27.01
C LEU A 570 6.01 23.99 28.28
N ASP A 571 4.70 23.75 28.50
CA ASP A 571 4.01 24.18 29.73
C ASP A 571 4.64 23.56 30.98
N LEU A 572 4.92 22.25 30.96
CA LEU A 572 5.54 21.57 32.09
C LEU A 572 6.99 22.05 32.35
N ARG A 573 7.78 22.33 31.31
CA ARG A 573 9.13 22.90 31.47
C ARG A 573 9.08 24.28 32.09
N GLN A 574 8.17 25.13 31.62
CA GLN A 574 7.96 26.47 32.17
C GLN A 574 7.59 26.41 33.65
N ARG A 575 6.69 25.49 34.03
CA ARG A 575 6.32 25.24 35.44
C ARG A 575 7.45 24.66 36.27
N ALA A 576 8.34 23.88 35.67
CA ALA A 576 9.54 23.35 36.32
C ALA A 576 10.69 24.36 36.42
N GLY A 577 10.53 25.59 35.92
CA GLY A 577 11.58 26.60 35.88
C GLY A 577 12.70 26.31 34.87
N LEU A 578 12.49 25.38 33.95
CA LEU A 578 13.44 24.97 32.90
C LEU A 578 13.30 25.88 31.67
N ASN A 579 13.59 27.17 31.81
CA ASN A 579 13.40 28.18 30.76
C ASN A 579 14.59 28.33 29.79
N ASP A 580 15.76 27.79 30.12
CA ASP A 580 16.96 27.98 29.30
C ASP A 580 17.17 26.83 28.30
N LEU A 581 17.00 27.15 27.01
CA LEU A 581 17.29 26.29 25.86
C LEU A 581 18.81 25.98 25.68
N GLN A 582 19.68 26.40 26.60
CA GLN A 582 21.14 26.36 26.41
C GLN A 582 21.92 25.32 27.24
N GLU A 583 21.37 24.74 28.32
CA GLU A 583 22.19 23.90 29.21
C GLU A 583 22.33 22.42 28.80
N LEU A 584 21.52 21.91 27.87
CA LEU A 584 21.62 20.50 27.46
C LEU A 584 22.81 20.19 26.54
N ALA A 585 23.37 21.19 25.84
CA ALA A 585 24.54 20.98 24.96
C ALA A 585 25.88 20.98 25.72
N ALA A 586 25.91 21.44 26.97
CA ALA A 586 27.13 21.53 27.75
C ALA A 586 27.47 20.24 28.52
N ASP A 587 26.47 19.39 28.81
CA ASP A 587 26.65 18.28 29.77
C ASP A 587 26.81 16.89 29.14
N ASP A 588 26.78 16.76 27.80
CA ASP A 588 27.22 15.55 27.10
C ASP A 588 28.77 15.46 26.99
N ARG A 589 29.48 16.37 27.67
CA ARG A 589 30.96 16.39 27.81
C ARG A 589 31.44 16.15 29.26
N ARG A 590 30.61 15.61 30.16
CA ARG A 590 31.06 15.23 31.50
C ARG A 590 30.76 13.78 31.84
#